data_AF-A0AA40FSN6-F1
#
_entry.id   AF-A0AA40FSN6-F1
#
_cell.length_a   1.000
_cell.length_b   1.000
_cell.length_c   1.000
_cell.angle_alpha   90.00
_cell.angle_beta   90.00
_cell.angle_gamma   90.00
#
_symmetry.space_group_name_H-M   'P 1'
#
loop_
_entity.id
_entity.type
_entity.pdbx_description
1 polymer ?
#
loop_
_entity_poly.entity_id
_entity_poly.type
_entity_poly.pdbx_seq_one_letter_code
_entity_poly.pdbx_strand_id
1 'polypeptide(L)'
;MCECTTASNSILYRSVVDKFPETELTPISRVHFNDTIGLERVKSLCNPEYSSVELFVKQKYYALAAAAALLKYVEYAQRIIYTPQSMKIEFQGSPNAATIDLESARSLELVQSQCGERNVSLLGSLDRCLTPMGRKLLRANILQPSCEEHAILERQAAVAELVSNYSLRALIQPIVRRLYGADRLLILSTTPVLHENNVQTAEQNLNYVLLLKNLLDVVPELEKILLAGKSDLLCKIQKKLKNDEFRLMRERIVETIHPDARSVTGCTSSNMQRCFAIRAGINDLLDIARQTYCELIDDMKSQ
;
A
#
# COMPACT_ATOMS: atom_id res chain seq x y z
N MET A 1 10.43 -21.47 15.24
CA MET A 1 10.02 -20.43 16.21
C MET A 1 11.05 -19.31 16.16
N CYS A 2 10.65 -18.10 15.77
CA CYS A 2 11.55 -16.93 15.75
C CYS A 2 11.65 -16.23 17.12
N GLU A 3 10.68 -16.49 18.00
CA GLU A 3 10.53 -15.82 19.28
C GLU A 3 11.49 -16.37 20.34
N CYS A 4 12.00 -15.47 21.18
CA CYS A 4 12.91 -15.79 22.27
C CYS A 4 12.19 -15.69 23.62
N THR A 5 11.96 -16.82 24.27
CA THR A 5 11.21 -16.92 25.52
C THR A 5 11.98 -16.44 26.76
N THR A 6 13.30 -16.22 26.65
CA THR A 6 14.17 -15.82 27.78
C THR A 6 14.48 -14.32 27.83
N ALA A 7 13.93 -13.52 26.91
CA ALA A 7 14.26 -12.10 26.78
C ALA A 7 13.77 -11.21 27.94
N SER A 8 12.75 -11.64 28.69
CA SER A 8 12.15 -10.92 29.82
C SER A 8 13.12 -10.62 30.97
N ASN A 9 14.25 -11.33 31.02
CA ASN A 9 15.30 -11.13 32.02
C ASN A 9 16.38 -10.13 31.60
N SER A 10 16.36 -9.62 30.37
CA SER A 10 17.34 -8.64 29.90
C SER A 10 17.10 -7.25 30.51
N ILE A 11 18.19 -6.56 30.89
CA ILE A 11 18.17 -5.17 31.36
C ILE A 11 17.53 -4.27 30.30
N LEU A 12 17.85 -4.50 29.02
CA LEU A 12 17.29 -3.74 27.91
C LEU A 12 15.77 -3.91 27.82
N TYR A 13 15.28 -5.14 27.94
CA TYR A 13 13.84 -5.43 27.90
C TYR A 13 13.11 -4.65 29.00
N ARG A 14 13.60 -4.74 30.24
CA ARG A 14 13.01 -4.02 31.39
C ARG A 14 13.03 -2.50 31.18
N SER A 15 14.16 -1.95 30.75
CA SER A 15 14.29 -0.51 30.49
C SER A 15 13.35 0.01 29.40
N VAL A 16 13.07 -0.81 28.36
CA VAL A 16 12.12 -0.43 27.31
C VAL A 16 10.68 -0.52 27.81
N VAL A 17 10.32 -1.58 28.55
CA VAL A 17 8.98 -1.70 29.15
C VAL A 17 8.70 -0.56 30.13
N ASP A 18 9.68 -0.23 30.99
CA ASP A 18 9.54 0.84 32.00
C ASP A 18 9.33 2.21 31.34
N LYS A 19 10.02 2.49 30.24
CA LYS A 19 9.90 3.76 29.51
C LYS A 19 8.70 3.82 28.56
N PHE A 20 8.28 2.69 28.01
CA PHE A 20 7.26 2.61 26.98
C PHE A 20 6.22 1.53 27.33
N PRO A 21 5.41 1.73 28.38
CA PRO A 21 4.48 0.72 28.90
C PRO A 21 3.36 0.37 27.91
N GLU A 22 3.05 1.26 26.97
CA GLU A 22 2.03 1.04 25.92
C GLU A 22 2.55 0.26 24.70
N THR A 23 3.85 -0.08 24.66
CA THR A 23 4.45 -0.74 23.49
C THR A 23 4.49 -2.25 23.69
N GLU A 24 3.88 -2.99 22.77
CA GLU A 24 3.98 -4.45 22.73
C GLU A 24 5.39 -4.86 22.26
N LEU A 25 6.08 -5.65 23.08
CA LEU A 25 7.44 -6.12 22.78
C LEU A 25 7.42 -7.58 22.38
N THR A 26 7.86 -7.86 21.14
CA THR A 26 8.06 -9.23 20.65
C THR A 26 9.55 -9.55 20.62
N PRO A 27 10.06 -10.42 21.50
CA PRO A 27 11.47 -10.77 21.53
C PRO A 27 11.84 -11.73 20.39
N ILE A 28 12.87 -11.39 19.62
CA ILE A 28 13.35 -12.21 18.49
C ILE A 28 14.74 -12.80 18.81
N SER A 29 14.96 -14.06 18.43
CA SER A 29 16.24 -14.73 18.65
C SER A 29 17.41 -14.01 17.96
N ARG A 30 18.54 -13.87 18.68
CA ARG A 30 19.77 -13.21 18.19
C ARG A 30 20.29 -13.78 16.87
N VAL A 31 20.05 -15.07 16.62
CA VAL A 31 20.49 -15.74 15.38
C VAL A 31 19.92 -15.09 14.11
N HIS A 32 18.79 -14.41 14.22
CA HIS A 32 18.15 -13.72 13.09
C HIS A 32 18.68 -12.31 12.84
N PHE A 33 19.47 -11.73 13.76
CA PHE A 33 20.13 -10.45 13.59
C PHE A 33 21.49 -10.63 12.92
N ASN A 34 21.48 -10.94 11.62
CA ASN A 34 22.68 -11.20 10.82
C ASN A 34 22.74 -10.24 9.63
N ASP A 35 23.85 -9.51 9.51
CA ASP A 35 24.06 -8.48 8.49
C ASP A 35 24.27 -9.06 7.09
N THR A 36 24.96 -10.19 6.95
CA THR A 36 25.14 -10.88 5.66
C THR A 36 23.80 -11.30 5.08
N ILE A 37 22.95 -11.94 5.89
CA ILE A 37 21.58 -12.31 5.49
C ILE A 37 20.76 -11.06 5.18
N GLY A 38 20.92 -10.00 5.98
CA GLY A 38 20.27 -8.71 5.74
C GLY A 38 20.61 -8.13 4.36
N LEU A 39 21.89 -8.14 3.99
CA LEU A 39 22.34 -7.65 2.69
C LEU A 39 21.81 -8.50 1.53
N GLU A 40 21.82 -9.82 1.67
CA GLU A 40 21.24 -10.73 0.68
C GLU A 40 19.74 -10.47 0.48
N ARG A 41 18.98 -10.29 1.57
CA ARG A 41 17.55 -9.98 1.51
C ARG A 41 17.28 -8.62 0.88
N VAL A 42 18.09 -7.59 1.19
CA VAL A 42 17.99 -6.29 0.53
C VAL A 42 18.22 -6.44 -0.97
N LYS A 43 19.26 -7.16 -1.39
CA LYS A 43 19.54 -7.42 -2.82
C LYS A 43 18.41 -8.16 -3.53
N SER A 44 17.87 -9.22 -2.91
CA SER A 44 16.86 -10.06 -3.57
C SER A 44 15.49 -9.37 -3.66
N LEU A 45 15.15 -8.54 -2.68
CA LEU A 45 13.81 -7.94 -2.58
C LEU A 45 13.74 -6.51 -3.14
N CYS A 46 14.87 -5.80 -3.22
CA CYS A 46 14.88 -4.41 -3.71
C CYS A 46 14.51 -4.35 -5.19
N ASN A 47 13.61 -3.44 -5.53
CA ASN A 47 13.29 -3.09 -6.89
C ASN A 47 14.54 -2.53 -7.61
N PRO A 48 14.85 -2.95 -8.85
CA PRO A 48 16.03 -2.52 -9.60
C PRO A 48 16.22 -1.01 -9.70
N GLU A 49 15.13 -0.23 -9.76
CA GLU A 49 15.16 1.24 -9.78
C GLU A 49 15.80 1.84 -8.53
N TYR A 50 15.78 1.12 -7.41
CA TYR A 50 16.30 1.53 -6.11
C TYR A 50 17.54 0.72 -5.69
N SER A 51 18.14 -0.03 -6.62
CA SER A 51 19.31 -0.89 -6.35
C SER A 51 20.53 -0.13 -5.82
N SER A 52 20.62 1.18 -6.06
CA SER A 52 21.66 2.05 -5.52
C SER A 52 21.73 2.03 -3.99
N VAL A 53 20.64 1.68 -3.29
CA VAL A 53 20.59 1.55 -1.83
C VAL A 53 21.65 0.58 -1.30
N GLU A 54 21.99 -0.47 -2.07
CA GLU A 54 22.98 -1.49 -1.70
C GLU A 54 24.33 -0.83 -1.34
N LEU A 55 24.76 0.16 -2.12
CA LEU A 55 26.04 0.85 -1.94
C LEU A 55 26.09 1.59 -0.60
N PHE A 56 24.96 2.14 -0.15
CA PHE A 56 24.87 2.90 1.10
C PHE A 56 24.79 1.99 2.33
N VAL A 57 24.08 0.86 2.23
CA VAL A 57 23.82 -0.01 3.38
C VAL A 57 24.93 -1.02 3.65
N LYS A 58 25.83 -1.28 2.69
CA LYS A 58 26.88 -2.30 2.80
C LYS A 58 27.76 -2.18 4.06
N GLN A 59 27.97 -0.96 4.55
CA GLN A 59 28.77 -0.69 5.76
C GLN A 59 27.91 -0.44 7.02
N LYS A 60 26.59 -0.66 6.93
CA LYS A 60 25.63 -0.40 8.01
C LYS A 60 25.20 -1.71 8.67
N TYR A 61 26.15 -2.38 9.33
CA TYR A 61 25.98 -3.71 9.93
C TYR A 61 24.72 -3.84 10.80
N TYR A 62 24.48 -2.89 11.71
CA TYR A 62 23.31 -2.94 12.59
C TYR A 62 21.98 -2.75 11.86
N ALA A 63 21.93 -1.91 10.83
CA ALA A 63 20.74 -1.71 10.03
C ALA A 63 20.40 -2.97 9.23
N LEU A 64 21.41 -3.61 8.63
CA LEU A 64 21.25 -4.86 7.90
C LEU A 64 20.81 -6.01 8.82
N ALA A 65 21.44 -6.16 9.99
CA ALA A 65 21.06 -7.16 10.97
C ALA A 65 19.61 -6.97 11.46
N ALA A 66 19.19 -5.72 11.72
CA ALA A 66 17.81 -5.41 12.10
C ALA A 66 16.81 -5.71 10.96
N ALA A 67 17.16 -5.36 9.72
CA ALA A 67 16.34 -5.67 8.55
C ALA A 67 16.18 -7.19 8.35
N ALA A 68 17.25 -7.97 8.54
CA ALA A 68 17.20 -9.44 8.46
C ALA A 68 16.21 -10.02 9.48
N ALA A 69 16.30 -9.60 10.74
CA ALA A 69 15.42 -10.06 11.80
C ALA A 69 13.97 -9.67 11.56
N LEU A 70 13.72 -8.41 11.13
CA LEU A 70 12.39 -7.91 10.81
C LEU A 70 11.75 -8.70 9.66
N LEU A 71 12.47 -8.88 8.55
CA LEU A 71 11.97 -9.64 7.41
C LEU A 71 11.70 -11.09 7.80
N LYS A 72 12.54 -11.69 8.64
CA LYS A 72 12.32 -13.05 9.13
C LYS A 72 11.09 -13.14 10.05
N TYR A 73 10.86 -12.15 10.89
CA TYR A 73 9.67 -12.06 11.71
C TYR A 73 8.40 -11.94 10.87
N VAL A 74 8.38 -11.05 9.88
CA VAL A 74 7.23 -10.89 8.96
C VAL A 74 6.95 -12.19 8.20
N GLU A 75 7.99 -12.86 7.73
CA GLU A 75 7.89 -14.16 7.04
C GLU A 75 7.24 -15.23 7.94
N TYR A 76 7.65 -15.34 9.20
CA TYR A 76 7.22 -16.43 10.08
C TYR A 76 5.93 -16.12 10.85
N ALA A 77 5.85 -14.94 11.47
CA ALA A 77 4.73 -14.55 12.33
C ALA A 77 3.51 -14.09 11.52
N GLN A 78 3.74 -13.32 10.45
CA GLN A 78 2.66 -12.79 9.61
C GLN A 78 2.36 -13.66 8.38
N ARG A 79 3.20 -14.67 8.10
CA ARG A 79 3.12 -15.51 6.90
C ARG A 79 3.12 -14.68 5.62
N ILE A 80 3.91 -13.61 5.60
CA ILE A 80 4.06 -12.73 4.43
C ILE A 80 5.47 -12.91 3.87
N ILE A 81 5.54 -13.41 2.64
CA ILE A 81 6.79 -13.46 1.87
C ILE A 81 6.68 -12.40 0.79
N TYR A 82 7.62 -11.46 0.73
CA TYR A 82 7.65 -10.50 -0.36
C TYR A 82 8.19 -11.14 -1.63
N THR A 83 7.58 -10.82 -2.77
CA THR A 83 8.08 -11.22 -4.08
C THR A 83 9.46 -10.59 -4.31
N PRO A 84 10.42 -11.32 -4.91
CA PRO A 84 11.70 -10.74 -5.29
C PRO A 84 11.53 -9.47 -6.12
N GLN A 85 12.43 -8.50 -5.95
CA GLN A 85 12.47 -7.24 -6.70
C GLN A 85 11.20 -6.37 -6.60
N SER A 86 10.32 -6.60 -5.62
CA SER A 86 9.04 -5.89 -5.51
C SER A 86 9.07 -4.69 -4.55
N MET A 87 10.07 -4.61 -3.67
CA MET A 87 10.09 -3.62 -2.59
C MET A 87 10.94 -2.41 -2.94
N LYS A 88 10.40 -1.22 -2.66
CA LYS A 88 11.20 0.00 -2.59
C LYS A 88 11.95 0.02 -1.25
N ILE A 89 13.28 -0.14 -1.29
CA ILE A 89 14.15 -0.08 -0.10
C ILE A 89 14.99 1.19 -0.18
N GLU A 90 14.92 2.03 0.85
CA GLU A 90 15.71 3.25 0.97
C GLU A 90 16.43 3.27 2.33
N PHE A 91 17.67 3.77 2.34
CA PHE A 91 18.37 4.08 3.58
C PHE A 91 18.13 5.54 3.92
N GLN A 92 17.42 5.77 5.04
CA GLN A 92 17.23 7.11 5.59
C GLN A 92 18.15 7.26 6.79
N GLY A 93 19.06 8.23 6.73
CA GLY A 93 19.97 8.57 7.83
C GLY A 93 19.27 9.36 8.93
N SER A 94 19.91 10.40 9.46
CA SER A 94 19.19 11.39 10.27
C SER A 94 18.01 11.89 9.43
N PRO A 95 16.77 11.84 9.94
CA PRO A 95 15.64 12.31 9.16
C PRO A 95 15.86 13.80 8.90
N ASN A 96 15.78 14.22 7.63
CA ASN A 96 15.60 15.64 7.28
C ASN A 96 14.17 16.06 7.66
N ALA A 97 13.81 15.82 8.91
CA ALA A 97 12.53 16.08 9.50
C ALA A 97 12.70 16.62 10.91
N ALA A 98 11.76 17.46 11.33
CA ALA A 98 11.74 18.01 12.67
C ALA A 98 11.58 16.86 13.67
N THR A 99 12.46 16.81 14.66
CA THR A 99 12.36 15.81 15.73
C THR A 99 11.25 16.23 16.67
N ILE A 100 10.26 15.36 16.84
CA ILE A 100 9.15 15.54 17.77
C ILE A 100 9.20 14.35 18.73
N ASP A 101 9.42 14.62 20.01
CA ASP A 101 9.37 13.58 21.03
C ASP A 101 7.93 13.14 21.31
N LEU A 102 7.78 11.99 21.99
CA LEU A 102 6.48 11.38 22.24
C LEU A 102 5.59 12.26 23.13
N GLU A 103 6.16 12.96 24.12
CA GLU A 103 5.40 13.82 25.03
C GLU A 103 4.88 15.04 24.28
N SER A 104 5.74 15.71 23.50
CA SER A 104 5.34 16.81 22.61
C SER A 104 4.25 16.39 21.64
N ALA A 105 4.38 15.22 20.99
CA ALA A 105 3.37 14.73 20.04
C ALA A 105 2.00 14.46 20.71
N ARG A 106 2.01 14.00 21.97
CA ARG A 106 0.80 13.78 22.78
C ARG A 106 0.20 15.09 23.29
N SER A 107 1.02 16.00 23.82
CA SER A 107 0.59 17.30 24.33
C SER A 107 0.01 18.20 23.24
N LEU A 108 0.56 18.14 22.03
CA LEU A 108 0.04 18.84 20.85
C LEU A 108 -1.14 18.12 20.17
N GLU A 109 -1.55 16.96 20.69
CA GLU A 109 -2.61 16.11 20.12
C GLU A 109 -2.45 15.92 18.61
N LEU A 110 -1.23 15.64 18.14
CA LEU A 110 -0.92 15.65 16.71
C LEU A 110 -1.76 14.64 15.92
N VAL A 111 -2.02 13.48 16.52
CA VAL A 111 -2.73 12.39 15.85
C VAL A 111 -3.89 11.83 16.66
N GLN A 112 -3.75 11.79 17.99
CA GLN A 112 -4.77 11.31 18.90
C GLN A 112 -5.06 12.40 19.92
N SER A 113 -6.35 12.65 20.19
CA SER A 113 -6.77 13.57 21.23
C SER A 113 -6.72 12.89 22.59
N GLN A 114 -6.41 13.66 23.65
CA GLN A 114 -6.41 13.17 25.03
C GLN A 114 -7.82 12.84 25.51
N CYS A 115 -8.85 13.51 24.97
CA CYS A 115 -10.25 13.21 25.26
C CYS A 115 -10.76 11.96 24.53
N GLY A 116 -9.95 11.32 23.68
CA GLY A 116 -10.34 10.15 22.88
C GLY A 116 -11.23 10.47 21.66
N GLU A 117 -11.60 11.74 21.46
CA GLU A 117 -12.41 12.17 20.33
C GLU A 117 -11.58 12.28 19.03
N ARG A 118 -12.02 11.60 17.98
CA ARG A 118 -11.27 11.50 16.70
C ARG A 118 -11.11 12.82 15.95
N ASN A 119 -12.02 13.78 16.12
CA ASN A 119 -12.04 15.02 15.35
C ASN A 119 -11.35 16.20 16.07
N VAL A 120 -10.78 15.95 17.25
CA VAL A 120 -10.17 17.01 18.08
C VAL A 120 -8.66 17.09 17.85
N SER A 121 -8.01 16.00 17.43
CA SER A 121 -6.58 16.01 17.08
C SER A 121 -6.28 16.82 15.82
N LEU A 122 -5.01 17.23 15.64
CA LEU A 122 -4.57 17.93 14.43
C LEU A 122 -4.85 17.10 13.17
N LEU A 123 -4.53 15.80 13.19
CA LEU A 123 -4.89 14.89 12.09
C LEU A 123 -6.40 14.85 11.87
N GLY A 124 -7.21 14.76 12.94
CA GLY A 124 -8.67 14.75 12.83
C GLY A 124 -9.24 16.00 12.18
N SER A 125 -8.65 17.15 12.48
CA SER A 125 -9.04 18.45 11.91
C SER A 125 -8.66 18.59 10.43
N LEU A 126 -7.47 18.10 10.05
CA LEU A 126 -6.92 18.24 8.69
C LEU A 126 -7.34 17.12 7.73
N ASP A 127 -7.72 15.95 8.23
CA ASP A 127 -8.00 14.78 7.39
C ASP A 127 -9.27 14.95 6.56
N ARG A 128 -9.07 15.40 5.31
CA ARG A 128 -10.04 15.41 4.22
C ARG A 128 -9.58 14.53 3.05
N CYS A 129 -8.69 13.57 3.32
CA CYS A 129 -8.13 12.70 2.30
C CYS A 129 -9.20 11.75 1.74
N LEU A 130 -9.19 11.57 0.42
CA LEU A 130 -10.16 10.71 -0.28
C LEU A 130 -9.75 9.22 -0.30
N THR A 131 -8.51 8.91 0.09
CA THR A 131 -7.97 7.54 0.11
C THR A 131 -7.27 7.25 1.45
N PRO A 132 -7.26 5.97 1.91
CA PRO A 132 -6.53 5.58 3.10
C PRO A 132 -5.03 5.86 3.00
N MET A 133 -4.43 5.74 1.81
CA MET A 133 -3.02 6.09 1.58
C MET A 133 -2.76 7.58 1.74
N GLY A 134 -3.68 8.44 1.28
CA GLY A 134 -3.59 9.88 1.52
C GLY A 134 -3.60 10.20 3.02
N ARG A 135 -4.50 9.57 3.79
CA ARG A 135 -4.55 9.72 5.25
C ARG A 135 -3.27 9.25 5.95
N LYS A 136 -2.72 8.08 5.54
CA LYS A 136 -1.45 7.56 6.09
C LYS A 136 -0.29 8.51 5.79
N LEU A 137 -0.24 9.07 4.58
CA LEU A 137 0.76 10.06 4.20
C LEU A 137 0.61 11.38 4.98
N LEU A 138 -0.62 11.87 5.17
CA LEU A 138 -0.89 13.04 6.00
C LEU A 138 -0.42 12.82 7.45
N ARG A 139 -0.76 11.67 8.04
CA ARG A 139 -0.30 11.29 9.38
C ARG A 139 1.23 11.27 9.45
N ALA A 140 1.91 10.68 8.46
CA ALA A 140 3.37 10.65 8.42
C ALA A 140 3.97 12.05 8.33
N ASN A 141 3.44 12.93 7.47
CA ASN A 141 3.89 14.31 7.35
C ASN A 141 3.69 15.15 8.63
N ILE A 142 2.63 14.88 9.40
CA ILE A 142 2.39 15.55 10.70
C ILE A 142 3.42 15.08 11.74
N LEU A 143 3.69 13.78 11.81
CA LEU A 143 4.62 13.21 12.79
C LEU A 143 6.10 13.42 12.42
N GLN A 144 6.39 13.61 11.14
CA GLN A 144 7.73 13.85 10.61
C GLN A 144 7.70 15.03 9.62
N PRO A 145 7.53 16.27 10.08
CA PRO A 145 7.54 17.45 9.22
C PRO A 145 8.90 17.60 8.55
N SER A 146 8.95 17.77 7.23
CA SER A 146 10.23 17.91 6.50
C SER A 146 10.96 19.19 6.90
N CYS A 147 12.29 19.11 7.00
CA CYS A 147 13.21 20.25 7.15
C CYS A 147 13.88 20.64 5.83
N GLU A 148 13.53 19.98 4.71
CA GLU A 148 14.11 20.31 3.40
C GLU A 148 13.35 21.47 2.77
N GLU A 149 13.98 22.63 2.68
CA GLU A 149 13.36 23.85 2.12
C GLU A 149 12.76 23.60 0.74
N HIS A 150 13.49 22.94 -0.16
CA HIS A 150 12.98 22.64 -1.49
C HIS A 150 11.69 21.80 -1.45
N ALA A 151 11.63 20.76 -0.61
CA ALA A 151 10.45 19.90 -0.49
C ALA A 151 9.25 20.66 0.10
N ILE A 152 9.50 21.59 1.04
CA ILE A 152 8.48 22.46 1.62
C ILE A 152 7.92 23.41 0.56
N LEU A 153 8.78 24.13 -0.15
CA LEU A 153 8.39 25.09 -1.18
C LEU A 153 7.64 24.41 -2.34
N GLU A 154 8.10 23.23 -2.78
CA GLU A 154 7.43 22.47 -3.82
C GLU A 154 6.00 22.05 -3.41
N ARG A 155 5.81 21.63 -2.15
CA ARG A 155 4.48 21.32 -1.62
C ARG A 155 3.60 22.56 -1.52
N GLN A 156 4.14 23.67 -1.02
CA GLN A 156 3.42 24.93 -0.89
C GLN A 156 2.97 25.47 -2.26
N ALA A 157 3.83 25.39 -3.29
CA ALA A 157 3.49 25.79 -4.65
C ALA A 157 2.31 24.97 -5.21
N ALA A 158 2.33 23.64 -5.01
CA ALA A 158 1.23 22.78 -5.44
C ALA A 158 -0.09 23.08 -4.70
N VAL A 159 -0.02 23.35 -3.39
CA VAL A 159 -1.20 23.76 -2.61
C VAL A 159 -1.72 25.11 -3.09
N ALA A 160 -0.86 26.10 -3.28
CA ALA A 160 -1.24 27.43 -3.76
C ALA A 160 -1.94 27.37 -5.12
N GLU A 161 -1.43 26.53 -6.03
CA GLU A 161 -2.06 26.28 -7.32
C GLU A 161 -3.45 25.63 -7.17
N LEU A 162 -3.59 24.57 -6.38
CA LEU A 162 -4.87 23.88 -6.17
C LEU A 162 -5.90 24.72 -5.42
N VAL A 163 -5.46 25.68 -4.60
CA VAL A 163 -6.32 26.66 -3.94
C VAL A 163 -6.81 27.70 -4.95
N SER A 164 -5.91 28.18 -5.82
CA SER A 164 -6.22 29.22 -6.81
C SER A 164 -7.02 28.69 -8.01
N ASN A 165 -6.81 27.42 -8.39
CA ASN A 165 -7.45 26.78 -9.53
C ASN A 165 -8.56 25.81 -9.07
N TYR A 166 -9.74 26.37 -8.78
CA TYR A 166 -10.90 25.60 -8.33
C TYR A 166 -11.31 24.50 -9.32
N SER A 167 -11.28 24.81 -10.62
CA SER A 167 -11.68 23.88 -11.69
C SER A 167 -10.80 22.63 -11.71
N LEU A 168 -9.47 22.81 -11.64
CA LEU A 168 -8.53 21.69 -11.57
C LEU A 168 -8.80 20.83 -10.33
N ARG A 169 -8.98 21.46 -9.16
CA ARG A 169 -9.29 20.75 -7.91
C ARG A 169 -10.60 19.96 -8.00
N ALA A 170 -11.64 20.55 -8.58
CA ALA A 170 -12.94 19.91 -8.76
C ALA A 170 -12.89 18.70 -9.71
N LEU A 171 -12.00 18.73 -10.71
CA LEU A 171 -11.76 17.61 -11.61
C LEU A 171 -10.93 16.50 -10.96
N ILE A 172 -9.92 16.82 -10.15
CA ILE A 172 -9.04 15.82 -9.50
C ILE A 172 -9.79 14.99 -8.45
N GLN A 173 -10.63 15.63 -7.62
CA GLN A 173 -11.30 14.97 -6.50
C GLN A 173 -12.10 13.69 -6.87
N PRO A 174 -13.01 13.68 -7.85
CA PRO A 174 -13.77 12.48 -8.20
C PRO A 174 -12.85 11.35 -8.70
N ILE A 175 -11.77 11.68 -9.41
CA ILE A 175 -10.82 10.71 -9.95
C ILE A 175 -9.98 10.08 -8.83
N VAL A 176 -9.46 10.89 -7.90
CA VAL A 176 -8.74 10.38 -6.74
C VAL A 176 -9.64 9.51 -5.85
N ARG A 177 -10.93 9.82 -5.73
CA ARG A 177 -11.88 8.97 -5.01
C ARG A 177 -12.00 7.56 -5.63
N ARG A 178 -11.90 7.45 -6.96
CA ARG A 178 -11.89 6.16 -7.66
C ARG A 178 -10.61 5.34 -7.43
N LEU A 179 -9.56 5.94 -6.86
CA LEU A 179 -8.34 5.25 -6.43
C LEU A 179 -8.46 4.61 -5.03
N TYR A 180 -9.66 4.66 -4.41
CA TYR A 180 -9.89 4.03 -3.12
C TYR A 180 -9.63 2.52 -3.18
N GLY A 181 -8.90 2.00 -2.20
CA GLY A 181 -8.54 0.58 -2.11
C GLY A 181 -7.24 0.20 -2.80
N ALA A 182 -6.52 1.14 -3.44
CA ALA A 182 -5.21 0.88 -4.04
C ALA A 182 -4.20 0.22 -3.07
N ASP A 183 -4.32 0.51 -1.77
CA ASP A 183 -3.51 -0.10 -0.72
C ASP A 183 -3.68 -1.61 -0.58
N ARG A 184 -4.83 -2.14 -0.98
CA ARG A 184 -5.11 -3.58 -0.95
C ARG A 184 -4.31 -4.34 -2.01
N LEU A 185 -3.91 -3.67 -3.09
CA LEU A 185 -3.10 -4.28 -4.14
C LEU A 185 -1.65 -4.52 -3.74
N LEU A 186 -1.21 -3.98 -2.60
CA LEU A 186 0.10 -4.32 -2.02
C LEU A 186 0.22 -5.82 -1.71
N ILE A 187 -0.90 -6.54 -1.58
CA ILE A 187 -0.86 -8.00 -1.45
C ILE A 187 -0.28 -8.69 -2.70
N LEU A 188 -0.39 -8.08 -3.88
CA LEU A 188 0.13 -8.63 -5.13
C LEU A 188 1.67 -8.61 -5.19
N SER A 189 2.33 -7.82 -4.33
CA SER A 189 3.79 -7.84 -4.19
C SER A 189 4.28 -8.88 -3.17
N THR A 190 3.37 -9.72 -2.69
CA THR A 190 3.66 -10.84 -1.79
C THR A 190 3.51 -12.17 -2.53
N THR A 191 4.41 -13.09 -2.26
CA THR A 191 4.32 -14.48 -2.71
C THR A 191 3.36 -15.22 -1.78
N PRO A 192 2.29 -15.85 -2.31
CA PRO A 192 1.40 -16.65 -1.49
C PRO A 192 2.19 -17.84 -0.91
N VAL A 193 2.25 -17.93 0.41
CA VAL A 193 3.02 -18.97 1.13
C VAL A 193 2.47 -20.37 0.85
N LEU A 194 1.18 -20.47 0.53
CA LEU A 194 0.50 -21.68 0.10
C LEU A 194 -0.45 -21.31 -1.05
N HIS A 195 -0.25 -21.89 -2.24
CA HIS A 195 -1.29 -21.91 -3.27
C HIS A 195 -2.41 -22.85 -2.80
N GLU A 196 -3.26 -22.35 -1.92
CA GLU A 196 -4.50 -23.06 -1.60
C GLU A 196 -5.47 -22.85 -2.75
N ASN A 197 -5.61 -23.87 -3.60
CA ASN A 197 -6.61 -23.94 -4.66
C ASN A 197 -8.00 -24.14 -4.03
N ASN A 198 -8.47 -23.14 -3.30
CA ASN A 198 -9.78 -23.09 -2.70
C ASN A 198 -10.60 -21.95 -3.31
N VAL A 199 -11.92 -22.02 -3.17
CA VAL A 199 -12.85 -21.05 -3.76
C VAL A 199 -12.59 -19.64 -3.22
N GLN A 200 -12.34 -19.50 -1.92
CA GLN A 200 -12.15 -18.19 -1.26
C GLN A 200 -10.91 -17.45 -1.81
N THR A 201 -9.80 -18.14 -1.98
CA THR A 201 -8.56 -17.61 -2.57
C THR A 201 -8.79 -17.20 -4.02
N ALA A 202 -9.51 -18.01 -4.80
CA ALA A 202 -9.85 -17.67 -6.19
C ALA A 202 -10.73 -16.40 -6.26
N GLU A 203 -11.74 -16.27 -5.40
CA GLU A 203 -12.58 -15.08 -5.30
C GLU A 203 -11.77 -13.84 -4.91
N GLN A 204 -10.87 -13.96 -3.92
CA GLN A 204 -10.00 -12.88 -3.48
C GLN A 204 -9.06 -12.42 -4.60
N ASN A 205 -8.40 -13.36 -5.28
CA ASN A 205 -7.51 -13.07 -6.39
C ASN A 205 -8.25 -12.36 -7.53
N LEU A 206 -9.45 -12.84 -7.88
CA LEU A 206 -10.28 -12.19 -8.88
C LEU A 206 -10.66 -10.77 -8.47
N ASN A 207 -11.05 -10.56 -7.20
CA ASN A 207 -11.34 -9.21 -6.69
C ASN A 207 -10.12 -8.28 -6.78
N TYR A 208 -8.90 -8.76 -6.51
CA TYR A 208 -7.69 -7.96 -6.65
C TYR A 208 -7.39 -7.62 -8.12
N VAL A 209 -7.57 -8.57 -9.05
CA VAL A 209 -7.42 -8.31 -10.49
C VAL A 209 -8.44 -7.28 -10.99
N LEU A 210 -9.70 -7.41 -10.58
CA LEU A 210 -10.75 -6.44 -10.93
C LEU A 210 -10.48 -5.05 -10.33
N LEU A 211 -9.97 -4.99 -9.11
CA LEU A 211 -9.55 -3.74 -8.48
C LEU A 211 -8.38 -3.11 -9.24
N LEU A 212 -7.34 -3.89 -9.56
CA LEU A 212 -6.19 -3.43 -10.34
C LEU A 212 -6.63 -2.89 -11.70
N LYS A 213 -7.49 -3.61 -12.42
CA LYS A 213 -8.09 -3.16 -13.69
C LYS A 213 -8.78 -1.80 -13.53
N ASN A 214 -9.66 -1.67 -12.53
CA ASN A 214 -10.38 -0.43 -12.27
C ASN A 214 -9.43 0.75 -12.00
N LEU A 215 -8.32 0.52 -11.28
CA LEU A 215 -7.32 1.57 -11.03
C LEU A 215 -6.53 1.92 -12.30
N LEU A 216 -6.15 0.93 -13.10
CA LEU A 216 -5.44 1.15 -14.37
C LEU A 216 -6.33 1.91 -15.37
N ASP A 217 -7.65 1.71 -15.35
CA ASP A 217 -8.61 2.50 -16.13
C ASP A 217 -8.67 3.98 -15.69
N VAL A 218 -8.34 4.29 -14.42
CA VAL A 218 -8.35 5.65 -13.86
C VAL A 218 -7.08 6.43 -14.19
N VAL A 219 -5.94 5.75 -14.31
CA VAL A 219 -4.62 6.39 -14.48
C VAL A 219 -4.56 7.36 -15.68
N PRO A 220 -5.01 7.00 -16.90
CA PRO A 220 -4.94 7.90 -18.06
C PRO A 220 -5.84 9.14 -17.92
N GLU A 221 -6.97 9.02 -17.22
CA GLU A 221 -7.87 10.13 -16.95
C GLU A 221 -7.23 11.11 -15.97
N LEU A 222 -6.59 10.59 -14.92
CA LEU A 222 -5.85 11.41 -13.96
C LEU A 222 -4.66 12.12 -14.60
N GLU A 223 -3.90 11.42 -15.46
CA GLU A 223 -2.79 12.01 -16.21
C GLU A 223 -3.26 13.21 -17.04
N LYS A 224 -4.36 13.07 -17.80
CA LYS A 224 -4.93 14.12 -18.64
C LYS A 224 -5.35 15.35 -17.84
N ILE A 225 -5.96 15.15 -16.67
CA ILE A 225 -6.38 16.26 -15.80
C ILE A 225 -5.15 16.99 -15.23
N LEU A 226 -4.11 16.25 -14.86
CA LEU A 226 -2.89 16.83 -14.30
C LEU A 226 -2.03 17.59 -15.32
N LEU A 227 -2.25 17.42 -16.63
CA LEU A 227 -1.60 18.24 -17.68
C LEU A 227 -1.90 19.74 -17.54
N ALA A 228 -3.04 20.10 -16.95
CA ALA A 228 -3.38 21.50 -16.69
C ALA A 228 -2.61 22.09 -15.48
N GLY A 229 -1.96 21.24 -14.68
CA GLY A 229 -1.14 21.64 -13.54
C GLY A 229 0.21 22.19 -13.97
N LYS A 230 0.70 23.20 -13.25
CA LYS A 230 1.95 23.94 -13.56
C LYS A 230 3.02 23.77 -12.49
N SER A 231 2.63 23.50 -11.24
CA SER A 231 3.58 23.28 -10.15
C SER A 231 4.45 22.04 -10.41
N ASP A 232 5.71 22.12 -9.95
CA ASP A 232 6.70 21.06 -10.16
C ASP A 232 6.23 19.72 -9.60
N LEU A 233 5.57 19.72 -8.44
CA LEU A 233 5.04 18.50 -7.83
C LEU A 233 3.97 17.83 -8.69
N LEU A 234 2.99 18.59 -9.20
CA LEU A 234 1.93 18.06 -10.06
C LEU A 234 2.52 17.55 -11.38
N CYS A 235 3.50 18.26 -11.95
CA CYS A 235 4.24 17.82 -13.13
C CYS A 235 5.01 16.51 -12.86
N LYS A 236 5.69 16.39 -11.71
CA LYS A 236 6.38 15.15 -11.31
C LYS A 236 5.42 13.98 -11.15
N ILE A 237 4.23 14.20 -10.57
CA ILE A 237 3.19 13.18 -10.44
C ILE A 237 2.68 12.77 -11.83
N GLN A 238 2.37 13.74 -12.69
CA GLN A 238 1.94 13.48 -14.07
C GLN A 238 2.96 12.63 -14.85
N LYS A 239 4.25 12.96 -14.74
CA LYS A 239 5.33 12.17 -15.38
C LYS A 239 5.38 10.73 -14.88
N LYS A 240 5.16 10.49 -13.57
CA LYS A 240 5.10 9.14 -13.00
C LYS A 240 3.90 8.34 -13.47
N LEU A 241 2.77 9.00 -13.73
CA LEU A 241 1.58 8.36 -14.28
C LEU A 241 1.74 7.98 -15.76
N LYS A 242 2.62 8.69 -16.48
CA LYS A 242 3.03 8.35 -17.85
C LYS A 242 4.03 7.19 -17.87
N ASN A 243 3.58 6.03 -17.41
CA ASN A 243 4.34 4.79 -17.46
C ASN A 243 3.61 3.78 -18.36
N ASP A 244 4.26 3.37 -19.45
CA ASP A 244 3.71 2.42 -20.43
C ASP A 244 3.39 1.05 -19.81
N GLU A 245 4.04 0.69 -18.70
CA GLU A 245 3.74 -0.55 -17.96
C GLU A 245 2.29 -0.59 -17.47
N PHE A 246 1.67 0.55 -17.13
CA PHE A 246 0.25 0.58 -16.76
C PHE A 246 -0.65 0.15 -17.92
N ARG A 247 -0.32 0.56 -19.14
CA ARG A 247 -1.04 0.17 -20.35
C ARG A 247 -0.83 -1.31 -20.64
N LEU A 248 0.41 -1.80 -20.58
CA LEU A 248 0.74 -3.21 -20.81
C LEU A 248 0.04 -4.12 -19.80
N MET A 249 0.06 -3.77 -18.51
CA MET A 249 -0.67 -4.52 -17.47
C MET A 249 -2.17 -4.57 -17.76
N ARG A 250 -2.76 -3.44 -18.16
CA ARG A 250 -4.18 -3.37 -18.50
C ARG A 250 -4.53 -4.26 -19.70
N GLU A 251 -3.72 -4.22 -20.76
CA GLU A 251 -3.91 -5.03 -21.95
C GLU A 251 -3.89 -6.53 -21.60
N ARG A 252 -2.90 -6.98 -20.83
CA ARG A 252 -2.82 -8.37 -20.35
C ARG A 252 -4.00 -8.80 -19.49
N ILE A 253 -4.55 -7.90 -18.67
CA ILE A 253 -5.76 -8.22 -17.89
C ILE A 253 -6.96 -8.39 -18.81
N VAL A 254 -7.15 -7.53 -19.80
CA VAL A 254 -8.32 -7.55 -20.71
C VAL A 254 -8.28 -8.73 -21.69
N GLU A 255 -7.13 -9.36 -21.92
CA GLU A 255 -7.04 -10.64 -22.65
C GLU A 255 -7.86 -11.74 -21.97
N THR A 256 -7.87 -11.77 -20.64
CA THR A 256 -8.50 -12.85 -19.84
C THR A 256 -9.77 -12.40 -19.13
N ILE A 257 -9.88 -11.13 -18.74
CA ILE A 257 -11.01 -10.55 -18.02
C ILE A 257 -11.87 -9.74 -18.98
N HIS A 258 -13.20 -9.89 -18.89
CA HIS A 258 -14.16 -9.15 -19.68
C HIS A 258 -13.99 -7.63 -19.49
N PRO A 259 -14.00 -6.81 -20.57
CA PRO A 259 -13.82 -5.36 -20.48
C PRO A 259 -14.78 -4.66 -19.51
N ASP A 260 -16.02 -5.14 -19.42
CA ASP A 260 -17.05 -4.58 -18.54
C ASP A 260 -17.02 -5.12 -17.11
N ALA A 261 -16.17 -6.12 -16.82
CA ALA A 261 -16.03 -6.64 -15.46
C ALA A 261 -15.39 -5.58 -14.56
N ARG A 262 -16.01 -5.34 -13.40
CA ARG A 262 -15.60 -4.30 -12.44
C ARG A 262 -15.71 -4.83 -11.02
N SER A 263 -14.88 -4.30 -10.12
CA SER A 263 -15.08 -4.48 -8.69
C SER A 263 -16.35 -3.75 -8.25
N VAL A 264 -17.28 -4.47 -7.61
CA VAL A 264 -18.58 -3.96 -7.14
C VAL A 264 -18.76 -4.30 -5.65
N THR A 265 -19.40 -3.41 -4.91
CA THR A 265 -19.74 -3.63 -3.50
C THR A 265 -21.07 -4.38 -3.36
N GLY A 266 -21.19 -5.20 -2.32
CA GLY A 266 -22.39 -6.00 -2.04
C GLY A 266 -22.26 -7.45 -2.48
N CYS A 267 -22.84 -8.36 -1.68
CA CYS A 267 -22.66 -9.80 -1.84
C CYS A 267 -23.18 -10.30 -3.20
N THR A 268 -24.45 -10.04 -3.51
CA THR A 268 -25.11 -10.52 -4.73
C THR A 268 -24.45 -9.96 -6.00
N SER A 269 -24.22 -8.66 -6.05
CA SER A 269 -23.61 -7.99 -7.21
C SER A 269 -22.16 -8.44 -7.41
N SER A 270 -21.40 -8.65 -6.32
CA SER A 270 -20.03 -9.17 -6.43
C SER A 270 -20.02 -10.61 -6.92
N ASN A 271 -20.94 -11.47 -6.47
CA ASN A 271 -21.01 -12.87 -6.94
C ASN A 271 -21.35 -12.92 -8.43
N MET A 272 -22.34 -12.15 -8.87
CA MET A 272 -22.69 -12.04 -10.28
C MET A 272 -21.51 -11.55 -11.12
N GLN A 273 -20.80 -10.50 -10.69
CA GLN A 273 -19.61 -10.03 -11.39
C GLN A 273 -18.52 -11.10 -11.46
N ARG A 274 -18.27 -11.87 -10.39
CA ARG A 274 -17.27 -12.94 -10.41
C ARG A 274 -17.62 -14.04 -11.41
N CYS A 275 -18.89 -14.45 -11.48
CA CYS A 275 -19.35 -15.48 -12.42
C CYS A 275 -19.03 -15.10 -13.87
N PHE A 276 -19.19 -13.84 -14.26
CA PHE A 276 -19.02 -13.37 -15.64
C PHE A 276 -17.74 -12.55 -15.88
N ALA A 277 -16.84 -12.47 -14.90
CA ALA A 277 -15.64 -11.63 -15.00
C ALA A 277 -14.63 -12.16 -16.01
N ILE A 278 -14.42 -13.49 -16.08
CA ILE A 278 -13.50 -14.09 -17.05
C ILE A 278 -14.14 -14.10 -18.44
N ARG A 279 -13.41 -13.77 -19.49
CA ARG A 279 -13.91 -13.75 -20.86
C ARG A 279 -14.36 -15.15 -21.31
N ALA A 280 -15.39 -15.22 -22.15
CA ALA A 280 -15.79 -16.46 -22.81
C ALA A 280 -14.69 -16.95 -23.78
N GLY A 281 -14.57 -18.26 -23.96
CA GLY A 281 -13.55 -18.92 -24.76
C GLY A 281 -12.19 -19.08 -24.07
N ILE A 282 -12.06 -18.67 -22.80
CA ILE A 282 -10.85 -18.92 -21.99
C ILE A 282 -10.87 -20.34 -21.40
N ASN A 283 -12.06 -20.83 -21.02
CA ASN A 283 -12.21 -22.17 -20.47
C ASN A 283 -13.61 -22.72 -20.81
N ASP A 284 -13.66 -23.78 -21.61
CA ASP A 284 -14.93 -24.36 -22.09
C ASP A 284 -15.82 -24.87 -20.95
N LEU A 285 -15.23 -25.44 -19.88
CA LEU A 285 -16.00 -25.92 -18.73
C LEU A 285 -16.65 -24.76 -17.97
N LEU A 286 -15.96 -23.63 -17.84
CA LEU A 286 -16.50 -22.42 -17.23
C LEU A 286 -17.67 -21.87 -18.04
N ASP A 287 -17.57 -21.89 -19.36
CA ASP A 287 -18.63 -21.39 -20.23
C ASP A 287 -19.86 -22.29 -20.22
N ILE A 288 -19.68 -23.61 -20.22
CA ILE A 288 -20.78 -24.57 -20.01
C ILE A 288 -21.45 -24.32 -18.65
N ALA A 289 -20.66 -24.17 -17.58
CA ALA A 289 -21.20 -23.92 -16.24
C ALA A 289 -22.00 -22.61 -16.16
N ARG A 290 -21.55 -21.56 -16.85
CA ARG A 290 -22.29 -20.28 -16.95
C ARG A 290 -23.60 -20.43 -17.70
N GLN A 291 -23.61 -21.18 -18.80
CA GLN A 291 -24.82 -21.45 -19.55
C GLN A 291 -25.85 -22.19 -18.69
N THR A 292 -25.46 -23.28 -18.03
CA THR A 292 -26.34 -24.01 -17.11
C THR A 292 -26.86 -23.12 -15.98
N TYR A 293 -26.02 -22.23 -15.43
CA TYR A 293 -26.44 -21.27 -14.41
C TYR A 293 -27.50 -20.28 -14.92
N CYS A 294 -27.31 -19.72 -16.13
CA CYS A 294 -28.30 -18.83 -16.74
C CYS A 294 -29.63 -19.54 -16.98
N GLU A 295 -29.59 -20.75 -17.54
CA GLU A 295 -30.78 -21.59 -17.78
C GLU A 295 -31.56 -21.84 -16.48
N LEU A 296 -30.88 -22.22 -15.40
CA LEU A 296 -31.50 -22.42 -14.09
C LEU A 296 -32.15 -21.15 -13.52
N ILE A 297 -31.49 -20.00 -13.69
CA ILE A 297 -32.05 -18.72 -13.24
C ILE A 297 -33.31 -18.35 -14.03
N ASP A 298 -33.33 -18.59 -15.33
CA ASP A 298 -34.46 -18.27 -16.17
C ASP A 298 -35.64 -19.21 -15.90
N ASP A 299 -35.38 -20.50 -15.65
CA ASP A 299 -36.38 -21.46 -15.17
C ASP A 299 -37.01 -21.00 -13.85
N MET A 300 -36.21 -20.54 -12.88
CA MET A 300 -36.69 -20.02 -11.60
C MET A 300 -37.57 -18.76 -11.72
N LYS A 301 -37.37 -17.93 -12.75
CA LYS A 301 -38.19 -16.74 -13.00
C LYS A 301 -39.48 -17.04 -13.75
N SER A 302 -39.52 -18.18 -14.46
CA SER A 302 -40.66 -18.60 -15.27
C SER A 302 -41.74 -19.36 -14.48
N GLN A 303 -41.44 -19.71 -13.22
CA GLN A 303 -42.36 -20.29 -12.22
C GLN A 303 -42.98 -19.21 -11.34
#